data_AF-A0A3N7YXK1-F1
#
_entry.id   AF-A0A3N7YXK1-F1
#
_cell.length_a   1.000
_cell.length_b   1.000
_cell.length_c   1.000
_cell.angle_alpha   90.00
_cell.angle_beta   90.00
_cell.angle_gamma   90.00
#
_symmetry.space_group_name_H-M   'P 1'
#
loop_
_entity.id
_entity.type
_entity.pdbx_description
1 polymer ?
#
loop_
_entity_poly.entity_id
_entity_poly.type
_entity_poly.pdbx_seq_one_letter_code
_entity_poly.pdbx_strand_id
1 'polypeptide(L)'
;DAGFLNASRIKGSHAAIKTGMLAADAAFDAVQAGRQSDELNAYPDAFKQSWLYTELYRARNFKQWMAKGLYLGTLMVGLEQKVMGGNVPWTLHHKHADHEMLKPA
;
A
#
# COMPACT_ATOMS: atom_id res chain seq x y z
N ASP A 1 -0.18 8.52 -4.65
CA ASP A 1 0.34 7.23 -5.11
C ASP A 1 -0.78 6.25 -5.42
N ALA A 2 -0.77 5.66 -6.61
CA ALA A 2 -1.74 4.65 -7.05
C ALA A 2 -1.14 3.22 -7.11
N GLY A 3 0.07 3.03 -6.59
CA GLY A 3 0.75 1.73 -6.57
C GLY A 3 0.28 0.86 -5.42
N PHE A 4 -0.61 -0.10 -5.68
CA PHE A 4 -1.09 -1.07 -4.68
C PHE A 4 -0.23 -2.35 -4.61
N LEU A 5 1.09 -2.21 -4.79
CA LEU A 5 2.01 -3.35 -4.79
C LEU A 5 2.33 -3.81 -3.37
N ASN A 6 2.07 -5.08 -3.06
CA ASN A 6 2.65 -5.70 -1.88
C ASN A 6 4.11 -6.11 -2.19
N ALA A 7 5.05 -5.23 -1.86
CA ALA A 7 6.47 -5.41 -2.16
C ALA A 7 7.06 -6.66 -1.47
N SER A 8 6.59 -6.99 -0.26
CA SER A 8 7.08 -8.16 0.48
C SER A 8 6.77 -9.49 -0.21
N ARG A 9 5.69 -9.53 -0.99
CA ARG A 9 5.23 -10.73 -1.71
C ARG A 9 5.51 -10.67 -3.20
N ILE A 10 5.97 -9.52 -3.71
CA ILE A 10 6.11 -9.23 -5.15
C ILE A 10 4.78 -9.50 -5.88
N LYS A 11 3.66 -9.05 -5.29
CA LYS A 11 2.31 -9.27 -5.83
C LYS A 11 1.54 -7.97 -5.92
N GLY A 12 1.13 -7.64 -7.14
CA GLY A 12 0.32 -6.45 -7.44
C GLY A 12 -0.88 -6.73 -8.35
N SER A 13 -0.93 -7.85 -9.07
CA SER A 13 -2.02 -8.12 -10.03
C SER A 13 -3.38 -8.25 -9.34
N HIS A 14 -3.46 -8.98 -8.23
CA HIS A 14 -4.71 -9.11 -7.45
C HIS A 14 -5.14 -7.77 -6.85
N ALA A 15 -4.16 -6.95 -6.43
CA ALA A 15 -4.40 -5.63 -5.91
C ALA A 15 -4.96 -4.69 -7.00
N ALA A 16 -4.35 -4.68 -8.18
CA ALA A 16 -4.79 -3.88 -9.33
C ALA A 16 -6.21 -4.27 -9.78
N ILE A 17 -6.51 -5.57 -9.83
CA ILE A 17 -7.86 -6.06 -10.13
C ILE A 17 -8.84 -5.57 -9.08
N LYS A 18 -8.53 -5.73 -7.79
CA LYS A 18 -9.44 -5.31 -6.70
C LYS A 18 -9.69 -3.80 -6.72
N THR A 19 -8.65 -2.99 -6.91
CA THR A 19 -8.81 -1.53 -6.97
C THR A 19 -9.57 -1.09 -8.20
N GLY A 20 -9.37 -1.76 -9.34
CA GLY A 20 -10.15 -1.54 -10.55
C GLY A 20 -11.64 -1.82 -10.33
N MET A 21 -11.98 -2.93 -9.67
CA MET A 21 -13.37 -3.24 -9.31
C MET A 21 -13.97 -2.18 -8.39
N LEU A 22 -13.28 -1.80 -7.31
CA LEU A 22 -13.77 -0.79 -6.37
C LEU A 22 -13.98 0.59 -7.03
N ALA A 23 -13.09 0.97 -7.94
CA ALA A 23 -13.21 2.22 -8.69
C ALA A 23 -14.39 2.15 -9.68
N ALA A 24 -14.59 1.01 -10.34
CA ALA A 24 -15.70 0.79 -11.25
C ALA A 24 -17.06 0.83 -10.52
N ASP A 25 -17.17 0.19 -9.37
CA ASP A 25 -18.38 0.22 -8.53
C ASP A 25 -18.72 1.67 -8.14
N ALA A 26 -17.74 2.42 -7.63
CA ALA A 26 -17.92 3.82 -7.24
C ALA A 26 -18.31 4.73 -8.42
N ALA A 27 -17.72 4.51 -9.60
CA ALA A 27 -18.03 5.26 -10.81
C ALA A 27 -19.44 4.94 -11.32
N PHE A 28 -19.83 3.66 -11.32
CA PHE A 28 -21.13 3.20 -11.76
C PHE A 28 -22.26 3.80 -10.91
N ASP A 29 -22.11 3.78 -9.58
CA ASP A 29 -23.08 4.39 -8.66
C ASP A 29 -23.20 5.90 -8.88
N ALA A 30 -22.09 6.60 -9.12
CA ALA A 30 -22.10 8.03 -9.39
C ALA A 30 -22.84 8.38 -10.68
N VAL A 31 -22.59 7.60 -11.75
CA VAL A 31 -23.28 7.77 -13.04
C VAL A 31 -24.78 7.52 -12.90
N GLN A 32 -25.19 6.45 -12.18
CA GLN A 32 -26.60 6.18 -11.93
C GLN A 32 -27.28 7.29 -11.13
N ALA A 33 -26.56 7.91 -10.19
CA ALA A 33 -27.05 9.05 -9.42
C ALA A 33 -27.06 10.38 -10.22
N GLY A 34 -26.68 10.37 -11.50
CA GLY A 34 -26.63 11.57 -12.33
C GLY A 34 -25.54 12.57 -11.92
N ARG A 35 -24.54 12.12 -11.14
CA ARG A 35 -23.42 12.97 -10.70
C ARG A 35 -22.51 13.30 -11.88
N GLN A 36 -21.95 14.50 -11.85
CA GLN A 36 -21.07 15.01 -12.91
C GLN A 36 -20.01 15.96 -12.33
N SER A 37 -18.83 15.98 -12.95
CA SER A 37 -17.74 16.91 -12.63
C SER A 37 -17.33 16.94 -11.16
N ASP A 38 -17.36 15.79 -10.48
CA ASP A 38 -17.04 15.66 -9.06
C ASP A 38 -16.11 14.47 -8.77
N GLU A 39 -15.74 14.32 -7.49
CA GLU A 39 -14.81 13.28 -7.04
C GLU A 39 -15.55 12.03 -6.53
N LEU A 40 -15.02 10.85 -6.88
CA LEU A 40 -15.54 9.56 -6.45
C LEU A 40 -15.10 9.20 -5.02
N ASN A 41 -15.55 9.95 -4.02
CA ASN A 41 -15.20 9.72 -2.60
C ASN A 41 -15.56 8.32 -2.08
N ALA A 42 -16.53 7.65 -2.70
CA ALA A 42 -16.88 6.27 -2.37
C ALA A 42 -15.72 5.28 -2.63
N TYR A 43 -14.86 5.54 -3.63
CA TYR A 43 -13.71 4.68 -3.94
C TYR A 43 -12.67 4.61 -2.81
N PRO A 44 -12.08 5.73 -2.32
CA PRO A 44 -11.10 5.67 -1.24
C PRO A 44 -11.68 5.09 0.06
N ASP A 45 -12.97 5.30 0.34
CA ASP A 45 -13.63 4.71 1.51
C ASP A 45 -13.82 3.20 1.37
N ALA A 46 -14.28 2.74 0.20
CA ALA A 46 -14.39 1.32 -0.09
C ALA A 46 -13.00 0.63 -0.09
N PHE A 47 -11.95 1.32 -0.54
CA PHE A 47 -10.59 0.83 -0.43
C PHE A 47 -10.18 0.63 1.03
N LYS A 48 -10.37 1.63 1.92
CA LYS A 48 -10.02 1.54 3.35
C LYS A 48 -10.74 0.38 4.06
N GLN A 49 -11.95 0.06 3.64
CA GLN A 49 -12.75 -1.05 4.18
C GLN A 49 -12.39 -2.42 3.58
N SER A 50 -11.57 -2.44 2.53
CA SER A 50 -11.25 -3.67 1.81
C SER A 50 -10.18 -4.53 2.50
N TRP A 51 -10.17 -5.82 2.16
CA TRP A 51 -9.07 -6.72 2.53
C TRP A 51 -7.72 -6.23 1.98
N LEU A 52 -7.72 -5.50 0.87
CA LEU A 52 -6.49 -5.02 0.24
C LEU A 52 -5.82 -3.94 1.09
N TYR A 53 -6.60 -3.02 1.67
CA TYR A 53 -6.07 -2.04 2.62
C TYR A 53 -5.41 -2.76 3.80
N THR A 54 -6.07 -3.78 4.36
CA THR A 54 -5.51 -4.58 5.45
C THR A 54 -4.22 -5.29 5.02
N GLU A 55 -4.17 -5.86 3.81
CA GLU A 55 -2.97 -6.50 3.27
C GLU A 55 -1.80 -5.52 3.16
N LEU A 56 -2.03 -4.37 2.54
CA LEU A 56 -0.99 -3.36 2.31
C LEU A 56 -0.55 -2.70 3.61
N TYR A 57 -1.48 -2.43 4.53
CA TYR A 57 -1.18 -1.89 5.84
C TYR A 57 -0.26 -2.83 6.63
N ARG A 58 -0.49 -4.14 6.60
CA ARG A 58 0.40 -5.12 7.26
C ARG A 58 1.79 -5.17 6.64
N ALA A 59 1.92 -4.93 5.33
CA ALA A 59 3.20 -4.95 4.62
C ALA A 59 3.94 -3.60 4.61
N ARG A 60 3.35 -2.53 5.17
CA ARG A 60 3.73 -1.13 4.93
C ARG A 60 5.18 -0.76 5.29
N ASN A 61 5.82 -1.48 6.19
CA ASN A 61 7.18 -1.19 6.67
C ASN A 61 8.26 -2.05 5.98
N PHE A 62 7.89 -3.02 5.13
CA PHE A 62 8.83 -3.99 4.57
C PHE A 62 9.98 -3.31 3.81
N LYS A 63 9.67 -2.43 2.84
CA LYS A 63 10.69 -1.77 2.01
C LYS A 63 11.62 -0.89 2.87
N GLN A 64 11.06 -0.22 3.86
CA GLN A 64 11.76 0.69 4.77
C GLN A 64 12.73 -0.06 5.67
N TRP A 65 12.36 -1.26 6.15
CA TRP A 65 13.28 -2.12 6.89
C TRP A 65 14.38 -2.69 6.01
N MET A 66 14.03 -3.18 4.81
CA MET A 66 15.00 -3.72 3.86
C MET A 66 16.01 -2.67 3.36
N ALA A 67 15.61 -1.40 3.28
CA ALA A 67 16.50 -0.30 2.97
C ALA A 67 17.60 -0.05 4.05
N LYS A 68 17.45 -0.61 5.26
CA LYS A 68 18.47 -0.57 6.31
C LYS A 68 19.47 -1.74 6.23
N GLY A 69 19.43 -2.52 5.16
CA GLY A 69 20.31 -3.67 4.92
C GLY A 69 19.67 -5.01 5.29
N LEU A 70 20.22 -6.09 4.73
CA LEU A 70 19.62 -7.43 4.77
C LEU A 70 19.41 -7.94 6.20
N TYR A 71 20.42 -7.86 7.06
CA TYR A 71 20.36 -8.45 8.41
C TYR A 71 19.34 -7.74 9.31
N LEU A 72 19.48 -6.41 9.46
CA LEU A 72 18.55 -5.62 10.27
C LEU A 72 17.14 -5.65 9.67
N GLY A 73 17.03 -5.54 8.35
CA GLY A 73 15.75 -5.61 7.65
C GLY A 73 15.04 -6.94 7.89
N THR A 74 15.75 -8.06 7.75
CA THR A 74 15.20 -9.40 8.00
C THR A 74 14.76 -9.58 9.45
N LEU A 75 15.59 -9.16 10.41
CA LEU A 75 15.26 -9.22 11.84
C LEU A 75 13.97 -8.46 12.15
N MET A 76 13.88 -7.21 11.69
CA MET A 76 12.74 -6.35 11.99
C MET A 76 11.47 -6.79 11.25
N VAL A 77 11.56 -7.16 9.97
CA VAL A 77 10.42 -7.75 9.25
C VAL A 77 9.96 -9.03 9.96
N GLY A 78 10.88 -9.89 10.38
CA GLY A 78 10.57 -11.08 11.16
C GLY A 78 9.82 -10.76 12.45
N LEU A 79 10.30 -9.79 13.22
CA LEU A 79 9.65 -9.32 14.44
C LEU A 79 8.23 -8.80 14.16
N GLU A 80 8.08 -7.86 13.23
CA GLU A 80 6.78 -7.26 12.94
C GLU A 80 5.77 -8.30 12.42
N GLN A 81 6.20 -9.20 11.53
CA GLN A 81 5.30 -10.14 10.88
C GLN A 81 5.00 -11.38 11.74
N LYS A 82 6.01 -11.94 12.43
CA LYS A 82 5.85 -13.18 13.21
C LYS A 82 5.38 -12.94 14.64
N VAL A 83 5.85 -11.87 15.29
CA VAL A 83 5.51 -11.60 16.68
C VAL A 83 4.29 -10.68 16.79
N MET A 84 4.22 -9.65 15.95
CA MET A 84 3.15 -8.64 16.00
C MET A 84 2.07 -8.80 14.92
N GLY A 85 2.18 -9.80 14.05
CA GLY A 85 1.19 -10.07 12.99
C GLY A 85 0.99 -8.92 12.00
N GLY A 86 1.98 -8.04 11.84
CA GLY A 86 1.90 -6.83 11.03
C GLY A 86 1.11 -5.68 11.67
N ASN A 87 0.61 -5.84 12.90
CA ASN A 87 -0.14 -4.83 13.64
C ASN A 87 0.75 -4.01 14.58
N VAL A 88 1.74 -3.33 14.01
CA VAL A 88 2.66 -2.48 14.78
C VAL A 88 2.11 -1.07 14.98
N PRO A 89 2.38 -0.39 16.11
CA PRO A 89 1.87 0.96 16.40
C PRO A 89 2.69 2.09 15.74
N TRP A 90 3.50 1.81 14.72
CA TRP A 90 4.29 2.80 13.99
C TRP A 90 4.24 2.59 12.48
N THR A 91 4.57 3.63 11.73
CA THR A 91 4.76 3.56 10.28
C THR A 91 6.07 4.24 9.90
N LEU A 92 6.92 3.50 9.19
CA LEU A 92 8.19 4.01 8.72
C LEU A 92 8.02 4.76 7.40
N HIS A 93 8.78 5.85 7.26
CA HIS A 93 8.78 6.68 6.08
C HIS A 93 10.19 6.79 5.52
N HIS A 94 10.32 6.75 4.20
CA HIS A 94 11.54 7.18 3.53
C HIS A 94 11.64 8.71 3.63
N LYS A 95 12.84 9.22 3.89
CA LYS A 95 13.12 10.66 3.99
C LYS A 95 13.69 11.27 2.71
N HIS A 96 14.11 10.43 1.78
CA HIS A 96 14.79 10.81 0.55
C HIS A 96 14.08 10.18 -0.64
N ALA A 97 14.07 10.90 -1.76
CA ALA A 97 13.64 10.34 -3.02
C ALA A 97 14.72 9.40 -3.59
N ASP A 98 14.31 8.40 -4.38
CA ASP A 98 15.25 7.41 -4.93
C ASP A 98 16.39 8.08 -5.74
N HIS A 99 16.11 9.18 -6.44
CA HIS A 99 17.10 9.91 -7.24
C HIS A 99 18.16 10.66 -6.41
N GLU A 100 17.92 10.89 -5.11
CA GLU A 100 18.85 11.57 -4.21
C GLU A 100 19.91 10.62 -3.63
N MET A 101 19.74 9.31 -3.79
CA MET A 101 20.55 8.29 -3.11
C MET A 101 21.73 7.75 -3.95
N LEU A 102 22.03 8.38 -5.08
CA LEU A 102 23.18 8.03 -5.93
C LEU A 102 24.50 8.39 -5.23
N LYS A 103 25.50 7.53 -5.39
CA LYS A 103 26.86 7.83 -4.94
C LYS A 103 27.60 8.64 -6.02
N PRO A 104 28.51 9.54 -5.63
CA PRO A 104 29.51 10.05 -6.56
C PRO A 104 30.25 8.90 -7.24
N ALA A 105 30.69 9.15 -8.48
CA ALA A 105 31.47 8.20 -9.28
C ALA A 105 32.84 7.90 -8.63
#